data_AF-A0A2H5WQS4-F1
#
_entry.id   AF-A0A2H5WQS4-F1
#
_cell.length_a   1.000
_cell.length_b   1.000
_cell.length_c   1.000
_cell.angle_alpha   90.00
_cell.angle_beta   90.00
_cell.angle_gamma   90.00
#
_symmetry.space_group_name_H-M   'P 1'
#
loop_
_entity.id
_entity.type
_entity.pdbx_description
1 polymer ?
#
loop_
_entity_poly.entity_id
_entity_poly.type
_entity_poly.pdbx_seq_one_letter_code
_entity_poly.pdbx_strand_id
1 'polypeptide(L)'
;MGMMLTMTFTQTQIETEFRAFWVDGFNEGFHTPEEVDALLRRVREANMNAVIVQMRKRGDAHYFSPLEPFAANQKPGFDALAYLIEKAKTESPPIEVHVWVNCHPIWPGSSWPNDPRHILNRFPEIQTENVNGERITEVGYGMDWGHPLANEWFARVVLDIVSRYDIDGIHFDYIRYTGEQWGYNPVSVERFNRRYGRTGKPEPADPLWKQWRRDQVTAVVRKIATQARALKPQLKVSAALITWGDGPKDTADWVNRSAYSRVFQDWRGWLEEGLLDMAIPMIYYNQANPERARFYQNWINFLKDHQYGRHGVVGIGNYLNTWENTAEQVRLAREPSPRGNRPVGVCFFSYAATSGRGTEDGSNRYEEGFYTFLRSLFPEWVPTPPMDWKRFPTTGHLMGTLVNARDLTPLDGATVELYRDGTLYKTLTTDGTGFFAGVHLPPGQYALIIRAEGMPAFSLPSLQITPGITTVFHHALGDTDALRLASIRSLQNLPEGAKVLLVGKEIAETVDERATSLRIRDLLGGAEVEVFPQKMQFPWLKGERVAVRGTVRVLPSGTRQIVNAQIRWLGVQ
;
A
#
# COMPACT_ATOMS: atom_id res chain seq x y z
N MET A 1 -29.92 58.03 2.35
CA MET A 1 -30.48 56.68 2.27
C MET A 1 -29.72 55.95 1.16
N GLY A 2 -28.62 55.28 1.52
CA GLY A 2 -27.76 54.59 0.55
C GLY A 2 -28.18 53.12 0.46
N MET A 3 -28.68 52.71 -0.70
CA MET A 3 -29.07 51.33 -0.97
C MET A 3 -27.79 50.48 -1.11
N MET A 4 -27.51 49.65 -0.11
CA MET A 4 -26.51 48.58 -0.23
C MET A 4 -27.08 47.50 -1.14
N LEU A 5 -26.49 47.33 -2.31
CA LEU A 5 -26.76 46.19 -3.20
C LEU A 5 -25.97 44.99 -2.65
N THR A 6 -26.65 44.07 -1.98
CA THR A 6 -26.09 42.76 -1.62
C THR A 6 -26.08 41.88 -2.87
N MET A 7 -24.93 41.75 -3.53
CA MET A 7 -24.72 40.71 -4.53
C MET A 7 -24.53 39.37 -3.83
N THR A 8 -25.55 38.52 -3.86
CA THR A 8 -25.43 37.10 -3.53
C THR A 8 -24.80 36.36 -4.71
N PHE A 9 -23.54 35.93 -4.57
CA PHE A 9 -22.96 34.94 -5.46
C PHE A 9 -23.49 33.56 -5.09
N THR A 10 -24.37 33.00 -5.94
CA THR A 10 -24.70 31.57 -5.88
C THR A 10 -23.52 30.80 -6.49
N GLN A 11 -22.69 30.21 -5.64
CA GLN A 11 -21.64 29.29 -6.10
C GLN A 11 -22.34 27.99 -6.54
N THR A 12 -22.43 27.75 -7.85
CA THR A 12 -22.88 26.48 -8.41
C THR A 12 -21.91 25.39 -7.94
N GLN A 13 -22.35 24.53 -7.03
CA GLN A 13 -21.56 23.40 -6.56
C GLN A 13 -21.44 22.41 -7.74
N ILE A 14 -20.22 22.23 -8.25
CA ILE A 14 -19.94 21.23 -9.29
C ILE A 14 -20.24 19.85 -8.70
N GLU A 15 -21.14 19.11 -9.34
CA GLU A 15 -21.42 17.72 -8.96
C GLU A 15 -20.18 16.86 -9.19
N THR A 16 -19.83 16.03 -8.22
CA THR A 16 -18.67 15.12 -8.28
C THR A 16 -19.07 13.74 -7.82
N GLU A 17 -18.54 12.70 -8.45
CA GLU A 17 -18.79 11.31 -8.06
C GLU A 17 -17.64 10.43 -8.55
N PHE A 18 -17.18 9.47 -7.74
CA PHE A 18 -16.18 8.51 -8.18
C PHE A 18 -16.87 7.38 -8.94
N ARG A 19 -16.50 7.15 -10.20
CA ARG A 19 -17.18 6.21 -11.09
C ARG A 19 -16.13 5.36 -11.79
N ALA A 20 -15.97 4.12 -11.34
CA ALA A 20 -14.84 3.31 -11.75
C ALA A 20 -15.20 1.90 -12.18
N PHE A 21 -14.29 1.30 -12.93
CA PHE A 21 -14.23 -0.15 -13.14
C PHE A 21 -12.96 -0.71 -12.51
N TRP A 22 -13.08 -1.90 -11.89
CA TRP A 22 -11.93 -2.79 -11.77
C TRP A 22 -11.66 -3.48 -13.10
N VAL A 23 -10.42 -3.41 -13.56
CA VAL A 23 -9.93 -4.02 -14.80
C VAL A 23 -8.93 -5.11 -14.41
N ASP A 24 -9.38 -6.37 -14.45
CA ASP A 24 -8.54 -7.52 -14.10
C ASP A 24 -7.56 -7.87 -15.22
N GLY A 25 -6.43 -8.48 -14.87
CA GLY A 25 -5.39 -8.90 -15.83
C GLY A 25 -5.52 -10.34 -16.31
N PHE A 26 -6.70 -10.95 -16.14
CA PHE A 26 -7.02 -12.28 -16.66
C PHE A 26 -7.82 -12.22 -17.98
N ASN A 27 -8.43 -11.07 -18.28
CA ASN A 27 -9.23 -10.83 -19.46
C ASN A 27 -8.66 -9.68 -20.31
N GLU A 28 -9.20 -9.47 -21.51
CA GLU A 28 -8.86 -8.33 -22.38
C GLU A 28 -9.04 -7.00 -21.61
N GLY A 29 -8.09 -6.09 -21.76
CA GLY A 29 -8.24 -4.72 -21.29
C GLY A 29 -6.98 -3.87 -21.38
N PHE A 30 -5.80 -4.47 -21.27
CA PHE A 30 -4.54 -3.71 -21.28
C PHE A 30 -3.32 -4.50 -21.77
N HIS A 31 -3.50 -5.70 -22.34
CA HIS A 31 -2.38 -6.53 -22.78
C HIS A 31 -1.75 -6.05 -24.09
N THR A 32 -2.47 -5.22 -24.86
CA THR A 32 -1.99 -4.55 -26.07
C THR A 32 -2.48 -3.09 -26.13
N PRO A 33 -1.89 -2.23 -26.98
CA PRO A 33 -2.39 -0.87 -27.19
C PRO A 33 -3.87 -0.82 -27.60
N GLU A 34 -4.31 -1.74 -28.45
CA GLU A 34 -5.68 -1.81 -28.96
C GLU A 34 -6.69 -2.13 -27.85
N GLU A 35 -6.31 -2.99 -26.89
CA GLU A 35 -7.13 -3.28 -25.71
C GLU A 35 -7.25 -2.05 -24.80
N VAL A 36 -6.15 -1.31 -24.59
CA VAL A 36 -6.16 -0.06 -23.82
C VAL A 36 -7.08 0.97 -24.46
N ASP A 37 -7.02 1.13 -25.78
CA ASP A 37 -7.89 2.03 -26.54
C ASP A 37 -9.36 1.63 -26.42
N ALA A 38 -9.67 0.33 -26.49
CA ALA A 38 -11.02 -0.19 -26.31
C ALA A 38 -11.55 0.03 -24.89
N LEU A 39 -10.70 -0.20 -23.87
CA LEU A 39 -11.00 0.08 -22.47
C LEU A 39 -11.38 1.54 -22.25
N LEU A 40 -10.52 2.49 -22.66
CA LEU A 40 -10.76 3.91 -22.43
C LEU A 40 -11.99 4.41 -23.20
N ARG A 41 -12.25 3.87 -24.40
CA ARG A 41 -13.49 4.16 -25.16
C ARG A 41 -14.73 3.72 -24.38
N ARG A 42 -14.77 2.49 -23.88
CA ARG A 42 -15.92 1.95 -23.11
C ARG A 42 -16.11 2.69 -21.78
N VAL A 43 -15.02 3.05 -21.11
CA VAL A 43 -15.04 3.88 -19.88
C VAL A 43 -15.70 5.24 -20.15
N ARG A 44 -15.37 5.90 -21.27
CA ARG A 44 -16.00 7.16 -21.67
C ARG A 44 -17.45 6.99 -22.12
N GLU A 45 -17.77 5.93 -22.86
CA GLU A 45 -19.16 5.65 -23.25
C GLU A 45 -20.07 5.49 -22.01
N ALA A 46 -19.55 4.88 -20.94
CA ALA A 46 -20.26 4.71 -19.68
C ALA A 46 -20.24 5.95 -18.75
N ASN A 47 -19.62 7.07 -19.15
CA ASN A 47 -19.39 8.24 -18.29
C ASN A 47 -18.70 7.92 -16.94
N MET A 48 -17.74 6.98 -16.99
CA MET A 48 -16.90 6.58 -15.86
C MET A 48 -15.58 7.36 -15.90
N ASN A 49 -15.09 7.81 -14.75
CA ASN A 49 -13.97 8.76 -14.65
C ASN A 49 -12.70 8.18 -14.02
N ALA A 50 -12.68 6.89 -13.70
CA ALA A 50 -11.50 6.20 -13.19
C ALA A 50 -11.44 4.74 -13.63
N VAL A 51 -10.23 4.19 -13.72
CA VAL A 51 -9.97 2.76 -13.87
C VAL A 51 -9.05 2.27 -12.76
N ILE A 52 -9.39 1.12 -12.18
CA ILE A 52 -8.59 0.42 -11.18
C ILE A 52 -8.01 -0.84 -11.83
N VAL A 53 -6.78 -0.75 -12.32
CA VAL A 53 -6.21 -1.68 -13.32
C VAL A 53 -5.14 -2.59 -12.73
N GLN A 54 -5.28 -3.91 -12.90
CA GLN A 54 -4.43 -4.92 -12.26
C GLN A 54 -3.03 -5.01 -12.90
N MET A 55 -2.09 -4.19 -12.43
CA MET A 55 -0.72 -4.20 -12.99
C MET A 55 0.20 -5.23 -12.34
N ARG A 56 -0.21 -5.82 -11.20
CA ARG A 56 0.45 -6.93 -10.53
C ARG A 56 -0.56 -8.00 -10.13
N LYS A 57 -0.46 -9.21 -10.71
CA LYS A 57 -1.39 -10.31 -10.42
C LYS A 57 -0.85 -11.25 -9.36
N ARG A 58 0.30 -11.87 -9.63
CA ARG A 58 0.89 -12.96 -8.84
C ARG A 58 2.39 -12.97 -9.04
N GLY A 59 3.08 -11.97 -8.47
CA GLY A 59 4.54 -11.85 -8.59
C GLY A 59 5.03 -11.51 -10.00
N ASP A 60 4.18 -10.91 -10.81
CA ASP A 60 4.42 -10.49 -12.20
C ASP A 60 4.08 -9.01 -12.41
N ALA A 61 4.68 -8.41 -13.43
CA ALA A 61 4.51 -6.99 -13.76
C ALA A 61 4.00 -6.81 -15.18
N HIS A 62 2.86 -6.13 -15.32
CA HIS A 62 2.30 -5.64 -16.59
C HIS A 62 2.89 -4.26 -16.99
N TYR A 63 4.06 -3.94 -16.46
CA TYR A 63 4.82 -2.72 -16.65
C TYR A 63 6.31 -3.08 -16.59
N PHE A 64 7.21 -2.20 -17.02
CA PHE A 64 8.63 -2.49 -16.85
C PHE A 64 9.02 -2.38 -15.38
N SER A 65 9.43 -3.51 -14.78
CA SER A 65 9.84 -3.62 -13.37
C SER A 65 11.28 -4.12 -13.27
N PRO A 66 12.13 -3.49 -12.43
CA PRO A 66 13.43 -4.05 -12.05
C PRO A 66 13.33 -5.13 -10.96
N LEU A 67 12.16 -5.27 -10.32
CA LEU A 67 11.96 -6.14 -9.16
C LEU A 67 11.25 -7.45 -9.52
N GLU A 68 10.21 -7.38 -10.33
CA GLU A 68 9.37 -8.54 -10.68
C GLU A 68 9.47 -8.89 -12.17
N PRO A 69 9.31 -10.17 -12.54
CA PRO A 69 9.31 -10.61 -13.93
C PRO A 69 8.15 -9.97 -14.72
N PHE A 70 8.40 -9.75 -16.00
CA PHE A 70 7.38 -9.25 -16.93
C PHE A 70 6.27 -10.30 -17.11
N ALA A 71 5.02 -9.86 -17.13
CA ALA A 71 3.87 -10.75 -17.23
C ALA A 71 3.86 -11.52 -18.57
N ALA A 72 3.63 -12.84 -18.50
CA ALA A 72 3.71 -13.71 -19.67
C ALA A 72 2.59 -13.52 -20.69
N ASN A 73 1.41 -13.04 -20.25
CA ASN A 73 0.23 -12.84 -21.10
C ASN A 73 0.10 -11.38 -21.62
N GLN A 74 1.20 -10.64 -21.68
CA GLN A 74 1.24 -9.28 -22.22
C GLN A 74 2.10 -9.23 -23.49
N LYS A 75 1.79 -8.31 -24.40
CA LYS A 75 2.64 -8.03 -25.57
C LYS A 75 4.09 -7.77 -25.13
N PRO A 76 5.08 -8.55 -25.61
CA PRO A 76 6.47 -8.35 -25.23
C PRO A 76 6.95 -6.93 -25.55
N GLY A 77 7.65 -6.30 -24.60
CA GLY A 77 8.19 -4.95 -24.78
C GLY A 77 7.14 -3.83 -24.75
N PHE A 78 5.89 -4.13 -24.39
CA PHE A 78 4.84 -3.14 -24.21
C PHE A 78 4.69 -2.78 -22.73
N ASP A 79 4.91 -1.53 -22.36
CA ASP A 79 4.61 -1.03 -21.02
C ASP A 79 3.14 -0.58 -20.96
N ALA A 80 2.26 -1.50 -20.57
CA ALA A 80 0.82 -1.25 -20.54
C ALA A 80 0.43 -0.11 -19.60
N LEU A 81 1.11 0.01 -18.45
CA LEU A 81 0.84 1.08 -17.49
C LEU A 81 1.24 2.45 -18.03
N ALA A 82 2.43 2.57 -18.62
CA ALA A 82 2.85 3.84 -19.22
C ALA A 82 1.89 4.30 -20.33
N TYR A 83 1.52 3.38 -21.23
CA TYR A 83 0.62 3.69 -22.35
C TYR A 83 -0.80 4.08 -21.86
N LEU A 84 -1.34 3.34 -20.89
CA LEU A 84 -2.64 3.63 -20.30
C LEU A 84 -2.66 5.01 -19.63
N ILE A 85 -1.63 5.36 -18.84
CA ILE A 85 -1.53 6.67 -18.19
C ILE A 85 -1.51 7.79 -19.22
N GLU A 86 -0.67 7.66 -20.26
CA GLU A 86 -0.56 8.66 -21.32
C GLU A 86 -1.93 8.93 -21.96
N LYS A 87 -2.63 7.87 -22.38
CA LYS A 87 -3.91 7.98 -23.09
C LYS A 87 -5.04 8.45 -22.17
N ALA A 88 -5.11 7.94 -20.94
CA ALA A 88 -6.12 8.32 -19.97
C ALA A 88 -6.02 9.80 -19.57
N LYS A 89 -4.80 10.36 -19.50
CA LYS A 89 -4.56 11.74 -19.09
C LYS A 89 -4.60 12.77 -20.22
N THR A 90 -4.23 12.39 -21.45
CA THR A 90 -4.16 13.32 -22.58
C THR A 90 -5.49 13.48 -23.32
N GLU A 91 -6.30 12.43 -23.37
CA GLU A 91 -7.62 12.47 -24.00
C GLU A 91 -8.67 13.11 -23.09
N SER A 92 -9.65 13.79 -23.69
CA SER A 92 -10.71 14.50 -22.96
C SER A 92 -12.04 13.76 -23.01
N PRO A 93 -12.76 13.62 -21.89
CA PRO A 93 -12.33 13.98 -20.54
C PRO A 93 -11.25 13.03 -19.97
N PRO A 94 -10.42 13.50 -19.02
CA PRO A 94 -9.34 12.70 -18.43
C PRO A 94 -9.91 11.64 -17.49
N ILE A 95 -9.28 10.47 -17.46
CA ILE A 95 -9.62 9.33 -16.61
C ILE A 95 -8.51 9.12 -15.58
N GLU A 96 -8.86 8.97 -14.30
CA GLU A 96 -7.88 8.62 -13.27
C GLU A 96 -7.42 7.17 -13.42
N VAL A 97 -6.11 6.93 -13.29
CA VAL A 97 -5.50 5.60 -13.35
C VAL A 97 -5.04 5.19 -11.94
N HIS A 98 -5.70 4.18 -11.39
CA HIS A 98 -5.38 3.59 -10.10
C HIS A 98 -4.75 2.21 -10.32
N VAL A 99 -3.53 2.01 -9.85
CA VAL A 99 -2.84 0.73 -10.03
C VAL A 99 -3.31 -0.27 -8.99
N TRP A 100 -3.97 -1.33 -9.43
CA TRP A 100 -4.32 -2.47 -8.61
C TRP A 100 -3.14 -3.45 -8.54
N VAL A 101 -2.73 -3.71 -7.31
CA VAL A 101 -1.78 -4.77 -6.96
C VAL A 101 -2.48 -5.83 -6.11
N ASN A 102 -2.43 -7.08 -6.54
CA ASN A 102 -2.65 -8.17 -5.62
C ASN A 102 -1.51 -8.21 -4.61
N CYS A 103 -1.83 -8.33 -3.33
CA CYS A 103 -0.84 -8.25 -2.26
C CYS A 103 -0.36 -9.65 -1.88
N HIS A 104 -1.26 -10.49 -1.33
CA HIS A 104 -0.91 -11.81 -0.80
C HIS A 104 -0.51 -12.86 -1.85
N PRO A 105 -1.30 -13.12 -2.91
CA PRO A 105 -0.99 -14.20 -3.85
C PRO A 105 0.22 -13.83 -4.72
N ILE A 106 1.14 -14.79 -4.87
CA ILE A 106 2.38 -14.64 -5.61
C ILE A 106 2.59 -15.71 -6.67
N TRP A 107 1.84 -16.81 -6.67
CA TRP A 107 1.92 -17.80 -7.75
C TRP A 107 0.70 -18.76 -7.71
N PRO A 108 0.15 -19.22 -8.85
CA PRO A 108 -1.02 -20.12 -8.85
C PRO A 108 -0.74 -21.52 -8.29
N GLY A 109 0.50 -22.01 -8.38
CA GLY A 109 0.90 -23.30 -7.81
C GLY A 109 0.70 -24.53 -8.69
N SER A 110 0.33 -24.36 -9.97
CA SER A 110 0.28 -25.44 -10.97
C SER A 110 1.66 -25.96 -11.39
N SER A 111 2.70 -25.13 -11.27
CA SER A 111 4.11 -25.47 -11.46
C SER A 111 4.97 -24.57 -10.58
N TRP A 112 6.30 -24.74 -10.57
CA TRP A 112 7.21 -23.76 -9.96
C TRP A 112 7.56 -22.67 -11.01
N PRO A 113 7.73 -21.38 -10.62
CA PRO A 113 8.07 -20.32 -11.55
C PRO A 113 9.47 -20.51 -12.15
N ASN A 114 9.61 -20.31 -13.46
CA ASN A 114 10.87 -20.52 -14.18
C ASN A 114 11.79 -19.29 -14.21
N ASP A 115 11.27 -18.07 -14.11
CA ASP A 115 12.10 -16.85 -14.13
C ASP A 115 12.86 -16.74 -12.80
N PRO A 116 14.21 -16.73 -12.80
CA PRO A 116 15.00 -16.65 -11.56
C PRO A 116 14.74 -15.36 -10.76
N ARG A 117 14.18 -14.32 -11.39
CA ARG A 117 13.80 -13.08 -10.72
C ARG A 117 12.47 -13.19 -9.98
N HIS A 118 11.68 -14.23 -10.21
CA HIS A 118 10.42 -14.41 -9.52
C HIS A 118 10.63 -14.52 -8.00
N ILE A 119 9.74 -13.91 -7.22
CA ILE A 119 9.89 -13.79 -5.75
C ILE A 119 10.06 -15.14 -5.04
N LEU A 120 9.37 -16.20 -5.49
CA LEU A 120 9.54 -17.56 -4.95
C LEU A 120 10.91 -18.18 -5.21
N ASN A 121 11.58 -17.80 -6.30
CA ASN A 121 12.95 -18.26 -6.59
C ASN A 121 13.98 -17.51 -5.75
N ARG A 122 13.70 -16.23 -5.46
CA ARG A 122 14.56 -15.38 -4.66
C ARG A 122 14.47 -15.68 -3.16
N PHE A 123 13.24 -15.79 -2.65
CA PHE A 123 12.93 -15.84 -1.22
C PHE A 123 11.84 -16.88 -0.92
N PRO A 124 12.08 -18.18 -1.15
CA PRO A 124 11.08 -19.23 -0.89
C PRO A 124 10.61 -19.26 0.58
N GLU A 125 11.41 -18.76 1.52
CA GLU A 125 11.10 -18.72 2.97
C GLU A 125 9.97 -17.76 3.36
N ILE A 126 9.56 -16.83 2.48
CA ILE A 126 8.53 -15.83 2.80
C ILE A 126 7.10 -16.38 2.72
N GLN A 127 6.94 -17.61 2.23
CA GLN A 127 5.64 -18.18 1.96
C GLN A 127 4.81 -18.30 3.23
N THR A 128 3.51 -18.00 3.12
CA THR A 128 2.57 -18.34 4.19
C THR A 128 2.46 -19.85 4.31
N GLU A 129 2.22 -20.28 5.54
CA GLU A 129 1.87 -21.66 5.84
C GLU A 129 0.56 -21.67 6.64
N ASN A 130 -0.20 -22.74 6.53
CA ASN A 130 -1.28 -22.99 7.47
C ASN A 130 -0.76 -23.66 8.75
N VAL A 131 -1.63 -23.82 9.75
CA VAL A 131 -1.26 -24.44 11.05
C VAL A 131 -0.62 -25.83 10.90
N ASN A 132 -0.98 -26.57 9.85
CA ASN A 132 -0.47 -27.91 9.53
C ASN A 132 0.81 -27.90 8.67
N GLY A 133 1.28 -26.73 8.21
CA GLY A 133 2.47 -26.58 7.37
C GLY A 133 2.21 -26.64 5.86
N GLU A 134 0.95 -26.64 5.41
CA GLU A 134 0.64 -26.56 3.98
C GLU A 134 0.83 -25.13 3.47
N ARG A 135 1.34 -24.98 2.24
CA ARG A 135 1.74 -23.68 1.65
C ARG A 135 0.85 -23.19 0.51
N ILE A 136 -0.03 -24.04 -0.01
CA ILE A 136 -0.91 -23.71 -1.13
C ILE A 136 -2.27 -23.32 -0.58
N THR A 137 -2.61 -22.04 -0.71
CA THR A 137 -3.93 -21.50 -0.36
C THR A 137 -4.94 -21.74 -1.47
N GLU A 138 -6.20 -21.36 -1.25
CA GLU A 138 -7.23 -21.33 -2.30
C GLU A 138 -6.90 -20.36 -3.45
N VAL A 139 -5.96 -19.44 -3.23
CA VAL A 139 -5.42 -18.54 -4.26
C VAL A 139 -3.97 -18.88 -4.63
N GLY A 140 -3.51 -20.11 -4.39
CA GLY A 140 -2.15 -20.56 -4.70
C GLY A 140 -1.14 -20.20 -3.62
N TYR A 141 0.14 -20.05 -4.00
CA TYR A 141 1.18 -19.60 -3.08
C TYR A 141 0.98 -18.13 -2.70
N GLY A 142 1.15 -17.83 -1.42
CA GLY A 142 1.00 -16.48 -0.87
C GLY A 142 2.16 -16.08 0.05
N MET A 143 2.32 -14.78 0.27
CA MET A 143 3.30 -14.23 1.22
C MET A 143 2.77 -14.20 2.66
N ASP A 144 3.63 -14.41 3.65
CA ASP A 144 3.29 -14.21 5.06
C ASP A 144 3.63 -12.78 5.52
N TRP A 145 2.62 -12.01 5.92
CA TRP A 145 2.80 -10.63 6.39
C TRP A 145 3.62 -10.52 7.68
N GLY A 146 3.71 -11.60 8.46
CA GLY A 146 4.56 -11.69 9.64
C GLY A 146 6.03 -11.99 9.34
N HIS A 147 6.39 -12.25 8.08
CA HIS A 147 7.78 -12.38 7.66
C HIS A 147 8.33 -11.00 7.23
N PRO A 148 9.35 -10.43 7.92
CA PRO A 148 9.86 -9.08 7.62
C PRO A 148 10.27 -8.87 6.16
N LEU A 149 10.93 -9.87 5.56
CA LEU A 149 11.33 -9.82 4.15
C LEU A 149 10.15 -9.74 3.17
N ALA A 150 9.02 -10.38 3.46
CA ALA A 150 7.82 -10.32 2.63
C ALA A 150 7.25 -8.90 2.61
N ASN A 151 7.17 -8.28 3.79
CA ASN A 151 6.73 -6.91 3.97
C ASN A 151 7.68 -5.93 3.25
N GLU A 152 9.00 -6.06 3.47
CA GLU A 152 10.01 -5.22 2.80
C GLU A 152 9.92 -5.34 1.28
N TRP A 153 9.94 -6.55 0.74
CA TRP A 153 9.89 -6.77 -0.71
C TRP A 153 8.61 -6.20 -1.34
N PHE A 154 7.45 -6.50 -0.74
CA PHE A 154 6.18 -6.00 -1.27
C PHE A 154 6.10 -4.47 -1.23
N ALA A 155 6.57 -3.84 -0.14
CA ALA A 155 6.64 -2.39 -0.06
C ALA A 155 7.53 -1.79 -1.15
N ARG A 156 8.69 -2.40 -1.43
CA ARG A 156 9.58 -1.95 -2.51
C ARG A 156 8.94 -2.05 -3.89
N VAL A 157 8.23 -3.15 -4.19
CA VAL A 157 7.46 -3.30 -5.44
C VAL A 157 6.44 -2.19 -5.61
N VAL A 158 5.66 -1.90 -4.56
CA VAL A 158 4.65 -0.85 -4.65
C VAL A 158 5.28 0.54 -4.78
N LEU A 159 6.33 0.84 -4.02
CA LEU A 159 6.98 2.15 -4.03
C LEU A 159 7.78 2.40 -5.33
N ASP A 160 8.26 1.34 -5.99
CA ASP A 160 8.80 1.42 -7.35
C ASP A 160 7.74 1.93 -8.35
N ILE A 161 6.53 1.37 -8.33
CA ILE A 161 5.41 1.86 -9.16
C ILE A 161 5.11 3.33 -8.83
N VAL A 162 4.94 3.65 -7.54
CA VAL A 162 4.59 5.00 -7.09
C VAL A 162 5.65 6.01 -7.50
N SER A 163 6.94 5.69 -7.40
CA SER A 163 8.03 6.61 -7.72
C SER A 163 8.16 6.87 -9.22
N ARG A 164 7.91 5.88 -10.09
CA ARG A 164 8.20 5.98 -11.53
C ARG A 164 7.03 6.38 -12.41
N TYR A 165 5.80 6.00 -12.06
CA TYR A 165 4.63 6.23 -12.92
C TYR A 165 3.75 7.34 -12.37
N ASP A 166 3.25 8.23 -13.24
CA ASP A 166 2.30 9.28 -12.87
C ASP A 166 0.89 8.71 -12.68
N ILE A 167 0.71 7.89 -11.65
CA ILE A 167 -0.56 7.26 -11.27
C ILE A 167 -1.36 8.16 -10.32
N ASP A 168 -2.68 8.09 -10.39
CA ASP A 168 -3.57 8.86 -9.52
C ASP A 168 -3.83 8.13 -8.19
N GLY A 169 -3.71 6.81 -8.18
CA GLY A 169 -3.82 6.02 -6.96
C GLY A 169 -3.13 4.66 -7.01
N ILE A 170 -2.87 4.12 -5.83
CA ILE A 170 -2.50 2.72 -5.60
C ILE A 170 -3.67 2.01 -4.91
N HIS A 171 -3.98 0.80 -5.36
CA HIS A 171 -5.13 0.02 -4.93
C HIS A 171 -4.70 -1.38 -4.51
N PHE A 172 -4.93 -1.72 -3.24
CA PHE A 172 -4.58 -3.02 -2.69
C PHE A 172 -5.74 -4.00 -2.78
N ASP A 173 -5.54 -5.13 -3.46
CA ASP A 173 -6.40 -6.30 -3.32
C ASP A 173 -5.64 -7.43 -2.61
N TYR A 174 -6.36 -8.33 -1.95
CA TYR A 174 -5.78 -9.43 -1.18
C TYR A 174 -4.76 -8.96 -0.11
N ILE A 175 -4.88 -7.73 0.41
CA ILE A 175 -4.07 -7.26 1.55
C ILE A 175 -4.61 -7.83 2.87
N ARG A 176 -4.47 -9.14 3.01
CA ARG A 176 -5.06 -9.97 4.07
C ARG A 176 -4.45 -11.37 4.07
N TYR A 177 -4.82 -12.20 5.03
CA TYR A 177 -4.65 -13.65 4.92
C TYR A 177 -5.88 -14.28 4.24
N THR A 178 -5.80 -15.57 3.95
CA THR A 178 -6.86 -16.37 3.32
C THR A 178 -7.83 -17.01 4.30
N GLY A 179 -7.48 -17.06 5.58
CA GLY A 179 -8.36 -17.56 6.64
C GLY A 179 -7.64 -17.70 7.98
N GLU A 180 -8.40 -18.14 9.00
CA GLU A 180 -7.89 -18.26 10.37
C GLU A 180 -6.80 -19.32 10.52
N GLN A 181 -6.73 -20.28 9.61
CA GLN A 181 -5.73 -21.34 9.61
C GLN A 181 -4.37 -20.88 9.05
N TRP A 182 -4.26 -19.70 8.45
CA TRP A 182 -3.07 -19.20 7.76
C TRP A 182 -2.26 -18.18 8.57
N GLY A 183 -1.04 -17.88 8.12
CA GLY A 183 -0.11 -16.97 8.78
C GLY A 183 0.89 -17.63 9.72
N TYR A 184 1.08 -18.95 9.58
CA TYR A 184 1.92 -19.78 10.44
C TYR A 184 3.35 -19.94 9.95
N ASN A 185 3.84 -19.02 9.10
CA ASN A 185 5.26 -19.01 8.75
C ASN A 185 6.13 -19.04 10.02
N PRO A 186 7.17 -19.90 10.10
CA PRO A 186 7.97 -20.06 11.31
C PRO A 186 8.56 -18.75 11.86
N VAL A 187 8.97 -17.82 10.99
CA VAL A 187 9.49 -16.51 11.41
C VAL A 187 8.41 -15.65 12.06
N SER A 188 7.17 -15.70 11.54
CA SER A 188 6.03 -14.99 12.13
C SER A 188 5.71 -15.52 13.53
N VAL A 189 5.68 -16.85 13.68
CA VAL A 189 5.41 -17.52 14.97
C VAL A 189 6.52 -17.24 15.98
N GLU A 190 7.79 -17.26 15.58
CA GLU A 190 8.92 -16.90 16.45
C GLU A 190 8.82 -15.47 16.94
N ARG A 191 8.53 -14.52 16.05
CA ARG A 191 8.35 -13.10 16.40
C ARG A 191 7.18 -12.90 17.37
N PHE A 192 6.04 -13.57 17.13
CA PHE A 192 4.91 -13.56 18.06
C PHE A 192 5.31 -14.10 19.44
N ASN A 193 5.99 -15.24 19.47
CA ASN A 193 6.43 -15.88 20.70
C ASN A 193 7.37 -14.98 21.50
N ARG A 194 8.36 -14.36 20.84
CA ARG A 194 9.24 -13.37 21.48
C ARG A 194 8.45 -12.18 22.02
N ARG A 195 7.54 -11.61 21.22
CA ARG A 195 6.77 -10.39 21.57
C ARG A 195 5.90 -10.57 22.82
N TYR A 196 5.35 -11.77 23.02
CA TYR A 196 4.36 -12.07 24.05
C TYR A 196 4.83 -13.10 25.10
N GLY A 197 6.11 -13.49 25.08
CA GLY A 197 6.65 -14.49 25.99
C GLY A 197 5.96 -15.85 25.87
N ARG A 198 5.61 -16.25 24.65
CA ARG A 198 4.94 -17.52 24.31
C ARG A 198 5.93 -18.52 23.70
N THR A 199 5.49 -19.76 23.51
CA THR A 199 6.23 -20.82 22.83
C THR A 199 5.28 -21.67 21.99
N GLY A 200 5.83 -22.43 21.03
CA GLY A 200 5.05 -23.33 20.17
C GLY A 200 4.23 -22.59 19.11
N LYS A 201 3.31 -23.32 18.45
CA LYS A 201 2.35 -22.75 17.50
C LYS A 201 1.10 -22.30 18.28
N PRO A 202 0.64 -21.05 18.14
CA PRO A 202 -0.59 -20.61 18.77
C PRO A 202 -1.82 -21.24 18.11
N GLU A 203 -2.89 -21.46 18.89
CA GLU A 203 -4.17 -21.93 18.34
C GLU A 203 -4.76 -20.91 17.35
N PRO A 204 -5.39 -21.33 16.23
CA PRO A 204 -5.98 -20.40 15.26
C PRO A 204 -6.97 -19.40 15.87
N ALA A 205 -7.69 -19.84 16.90
CA ALA A 205 -8.68 -19.07 17.63
C ALA A 205 -8.10 -18.14 18.71
N ASP A 206 -6.80 -18.24 19.04
CA ASP A 206 -6.16 -17.42 20.07
C ASP A 206 -6.33 -15.91 19.76
N PRO A 207 -6.99 -15.14 20.66
CA PRO A 207 -7.21 -13.70 20.44
C PRO A 207 -5.93 -12.90 20.21
N LEU A 208 -4.83 -13.22 20.90
CA LEU A 208 -3.54 -12.54 20.72
C LEU A 208 -2.93 -12.88 19.36
N TRP A 209 -3.06 -14.12 18.90
CA TRP A 209 -2.58 -14.52 17.57
C TRP A 209 -3.40 -13.89 16.43
N LYS A 210 -4.72 -13.79 16.61
CA LYS A 210 -5.58 -13.04 15.68
C LYS A 210 -5.18 -11.56 15.64
N GLN A 211 -4.91 -10.95 16.80
CA GLN A 211 -4.45 -9.56 16.84
C GLN A 211 -3.08 -9.38 16.20
N TRP A 212 -2.12 -10.27 16.50
CA TRP A 212 -0.80 -10.25 15.89
C TRP A 212 -0.87 -10.23 14.36
N ARG A 213 -1.66 -11.13 13.75
CA ARG A 213 -1.83 -11.19 12.29
C ARG A 213 -2.47 -9.92 11.72
N ARG A 214 -3.48 -9.34 12.40
CA ARG A 214 -4.04 -8.03 12.03
C ARG A 214 -2.99 -6.93 12.08
N ASP A 215 -2.15 -6.92 13.11
CA ASP A 215 -1.06 -5.93 13.25
C ASP A 215 -0.04 -6.06 12.13
N GLN A 216 0.27 -7.30 11.69
CA GLN A 216 1.21 -7.52 10.58
C GLN A 216 0.67 -6.99 9.25
N VAL A 217 -0.60 -7.27 8.94
CA VAL A 217 -1.25 -6.72 7.72
C VAL A 217 -1.29 -5.20 7.80
N THR A 218 -1.69 -4.65 8.94
CA THR A 218 -1.80 -3.19 9.14
C THR A 218 -0.43 -2.50 9.06
N ALA A 219 0.64 -3.13 9.53
CA ALA A 219 1.99 -2.60 9.43
C ALA A 219 2.43 -2.41 7.97
N VAL A 220 2.11 -3.36 7.08
CA VAL A 220 2.39 -3.25 5.64
C VAL A 220 1.61 -2.08 5.02
N VAL A 221 0.30 -1.99 5.29
CA VAL A 221 -0.54 -0.89 4.81
C VAL A 221 0.00 0.45 5.28
N ARG A 222 0.33 0.56 6.57
CA ARG A 222 0.88 1.79 7.16
C ARG A 222 2.18 2.21 6.50
N LYS A 223 3.12 1.27 6.33
CA LYS A 223 4.42 1.52 5.70
C LYS A 223 4.27 2.07 4.29
N ILE A 224 3.49 1.39 3.46
CA ILE A 224 3.29 1.79 2.07
C ILE A 224 2.55 3.12 2.01
N ALA A 225 1.47 3.28 2.77
CA ALA A 225 0.66 4.50 2.75
C ALA A 225 1.47 5.75 3.15
N THR A 226 2.29 5.67 4.20
CA THR A 226 3.08 6.82 4.64
C THR A 226 4.22 7.13 3.67
N GLN A 227 4.91 6.12 3.16
CA GLN A 227 6.01 6.31 2.20
C GLN A 227 5.51 6.80 0.83
N ALA A 228 4.38 6.26 0.35
CA ALA A 228 3.77 6.69 -0.90
C ALA A 228 3.28 8.15 -0.79
N ARG A 229 2.70 8.54 0.35
CA ARG A 229 2.29 9.93 0.63
C ARG A 229 3.49 10.87 0.71
N ALA A 230 4.61 10.38 1.24
CA ALA A 230 5.84 11.14 1.30
C ALA A 230 6.39 11.42 -0.12
N LEU A 231 6.41 10.40 -0.99
CA LEU A 231 6.79 10.53 -2.41
C LEU A 231 5.83 11.41 -3.22
N LYS A 232 4.52 11.18 -3.06
CA LYS A 232 3.44 11.81 -3.84
C LYS A 232 2.26 12.16 -2.92
N PRO A 233 2.25 13.36 -2.32
CA PRO A 233 1.24 13.77 -1.34
C PRO A 233 -0.21 13.68 -1.83
N GLN A 234 -0.42 13.87 -3.14
CA GLN A 234 -1.75 13.81 -3.78
C GLN A 234 -2.18 12.39 -4.21
N LEU A 235 -1.27 11.40 -4.20
CA LEU A 235 -1.60 10.01 -4.56
C LEU A 235 -2.68 9.46 -3.64
N LYS A 236 -3.70 8.81 -4.21
CA LYS A 236 -4.78 8.16 -3.47
C LYS A 236 -4.39 6.74 -3.07
N VAL A 237 -4.52 6.39 -1.79
CA VAL A 237 -4.33 5.02 -1.31
C VAL A 237 -5.69 4.38 -1.07
N SER A 238 -5.96 3.25 -1.73
CA SER A 238 -7.24 2.54 -1.63
C SER A 238 -7.06 1.04 -1.55
N ALA A 239 -8.14 0.32 -1.23
CA ALA A 239 -8.12 -1.14 -1.17
C ALA A 239 -9.49 -1.76 -1.53
N ALA A 240 -9.44 -2.97 -2.09
CA ALA A 240 -10.57 -3.89 -2.23
C ALA A 240 -10.79 -4.62 -0.90
N LEU A 241 -11.97 -4.46 -0.31
CA LEU A 241 -12.21 -4.82 1.09
C LEU A 241 -13.26 -5.92 1.24
N ILE A 242 -12.99 -6.86 2.13
CA ILE A 242 -13.84 -8.03 2.38
C ILE A 242 -15.11 -7.64 3.11
N THR A 243 -16.22 -8.22 2.65
CA THR A 243 -17.55 -8.07 3.24
C THR A 243 -18.25 -9.41 3.46
N TRP A 244 -17.55 -10.57 3.45
CA TRP A 244 -18.24 -11.87 3.47
C TRP A 244 -19.24 -12.01 4.63
N GLY A 245 -20.47 -12.41 4.30
CA GLY A 245 -21.59 -12.54 5.23
C GLY A 245 -22.42 -11.27 5.35
N ASP A 246 -23.19 -11.16 6.42
CA ASP A 246 -24.01 -9.99 6.72
C ASP A 246 -23.15 -8.82 7.27
N GLY A 247 -23.55 -7.61 6.94
CA GLY A 247 -22.90 -6.38 7.40
C GLY A 247 -22.98 -6.20 8.92
N PRO A 248 -22.06 -5.43 9.53
CA PRO A 248 -22.12 -5.11 10.94
C PRO A 248 -23.39 -4.31 11.25
N LYS A 249 -24.04 -4.64 12.37
CA LYS A 249 -25.19 -3.87 12.85
C LYS A 249 -24.80 -2.49 13.36
N ASP A 250 -23.61 -2.40 13.93
CA ASP A 250 -23.05 -1.19 14.53
C ASP A 250 -21.51 -1.28 14.56
N THR A 251 -20.89 -0.30 15.22
CA THR A 251 -19.45 -0.26 15.44
C THR A 251 -18.91 -1.46 16.23
N ALA A 252 -19.62 -1.90 17.27
CA ALA A 252 -19.14 -2.97 18.14
C ALA A 252 -19.18 -4.34 17.45
N ASP A 253 -20.13 -4.55 16.54
CA ASP A 253 -20.27 -5.79 15.77
C ASP A 253 -19.21 -5.98 14.67
N TRP A 254 -18.43 -4.93 14.36
CA TRP A 254 -17.34 -4.97 13.38
C TRP A 254 -16.36 -6.13 13.65
N VAL A 255 -15.98 -6.32 14.91
CA VAL A 255 -14.97 -7.33 15.30
C VAL A 255 -15.40 -8.77 15.05
N ASN A 256 -16.71 -8.99 14.85
CA ASN A 256 -17.27 -10.31 14.53
C ASN A 256 -17.29 -10.60 13.03
N ARG A 257 -17.09 -9.60 12.17
CA ARG A 257 -17.15 -9.78 10.71
C ARG A 257 -15.91 -10.47 10.19
N SER A 258 -16.09 -11.23 9.11
CA SER A 258 -15.04 -12.02 8.45
C SER A 258 -13.77 -11.22 8.14
N ALA A 259 -13.92 -9.98 7.68
CA ALA A 259 -12.81 -9.07 7.42
C ALA A 259 -11.88 -8.96 8.64
N TYR A 260 -12.43 -8.69 9.82
CA TYR A 260 -11.67 -8.53 11.06
C TYR A 260 -11.26 -9.88 11.70
N SER A 261 -12.19 -10.81 11.78
CA SER A 261 -12.06 -12.02 12.61
C SER A 261 -11.42 -13.21 11.90
N ARG A 262 -11.58 -13.31 10.57
CA ARG A 262 -11.15 -14.47 9.76
C ARG A 262 -9.95 -14.20 8.88
N VAL A 263 -9.92 -13.05 8.20
CA VAL A 263 -8.87 -12.74 7.20
C VAL A 263 -7.95 -11.59 7.62
N PHE A 264 -8.23 -10.97 8.77
CA PHE A 264 -7.37 -9.97 9.43
C PHE A 264 -7.18 -8.67 8.62
N GLN A 265 -8.18 -8.29 7.82
CA GLN A 265 -8.27 -7.06 7.05
C GLN A 265 -9.09 -6.00 7.84
N ASP A 266 -8.46 -5.34 8.82
CA ASP A 266 -9.12 -4.33 9.66
C ASP A 266 -9.30 -2.99 8.95
N TRP A 267 -10.08 -3.00 7.86
CA TRP A 267 -10.18 -1.85 6.99
C TRP A 267 -10.93 -0.67 7.61
N ARG A 268 -11.82 -0.91 8.58
CA ARG A 268 -12.43 0.16 9.37
C ARG A 268 -11.36 0.90 10.16
N GLY A 269 -10.47 0.17 10.85
CA GLY A 269 -9.34 0.74 11.58
C GLY A 269 -8.39 1.52 10.67
N TRP A 270 -8.19 1.06 9.43
CA TRP A 270 -7.36 1.77 8.46
C TRP A 270 -7.96 3.10 7.98
N LEU A 271 -9.28 3.22 7.89
CA LEU A 271 -9.95 4.51 7.62
C LEU A 271 -9.87 5.44 8.82
N GLU A 272 -10.14 4.91 10.03
CA GLU A 272 -10.10 5.68 11.28
C GLU A 272 -8.71 6.22 11.58
N GLU A 273 -7.66 5.42 11.37
CA GLU A 273 -6.28 5.87 11.47
C GLU A 273 -5.87 6.80 10.31
N GLY A 274 -6.54 6.72 9.16
CA GLY A 274 -6.23 7.51 7.96
C GLY A 274 -5.11 6.93 7.10
N LEU A 275 -4.95 5.61 7.13
CA LEU A 275 -4.02 4.86 6.26
C LEU A 275 -4.57 4.70 4.84
N LEU A 276 -5.88 4.56 4.71
CA LEU A 276 -6.58 4.62 3.41
C LEU A 276 -7.17 6.02 3.20
N ASP A 277 -7.06 6.49 1.96
CA ASP A 277 -7.79 7.67 1.48
C ASP A 277 -9.18 7.29 0.97
N MET A 278 -9.33 6.05 0.48
CA MET A 278 -10.58 5.53 -0.05
C MET A 278 -10.76 4.04 0.24
N ALA A 279 -11.90 3.67 0.83
CA ALA A 279 -12.32 2.29 1.01
C ALA A 279 -13.25 1.88 -0.13
N ILE A 280 -12.95 0.74 -0.78
CA ILE A 280 -13.81 0.16 -1.81
C ILE A 280 -14.16 -1.28 -1.43
N PRO A 281 -15.10 -1.50 -0.50
CA PRO A 281 -15.56 -2.84 -0.17
C PRO A 281 -16.20 -3.54 -1.37
N MET A 282 -15.86 -4.83 -1.51
CA MET A 282 -16.37 -5.74 -2.52
C MET A 282 -17.76 -6.24 -2.11
N ILE A 283 -18.76 -5.36 -2.14
CA ILE A 283 -20.15 -5.61 -1.75
C ILE A 283 -20.86 -6.42 -2.86
N TYR A 284 -20.25 -7.55 -3.23
CA TYR A 284 -20.64 -8.39 -4.37
C TYR A 284 -21.73 -9.36 -3.93
N TYR A 285 -22.97 -8.93 -4.13
CA TYR A 285 -24.15 -9.71 -3.80
C TYR A 285 -25.13 -9.75 -4.96
N ASN A 286 -25.76 -10.91 -5.14
CA ASN A 286 -26.85 -11.10 -6.08
C ASN A 286 -28.12 -10.43 -5.54
N GLN A 287 -28.56 -9.36 -6.19
CA GLN A 287 -29.75 -8.59 -5.83
C GLN A 287 -31.05 -9.40 -5.94
N ALA A 288 -31.11 -10.40 -6.82
CA ALA A 288 -32.31 -11.23 -7.00
C ALA A 288 -32.56 -12.18 -5.81
N ASN A 289 -31.55 -12.42 -4.96
CA ASN A 289 -31.69 -13.20 -3.75
C ASN A 289 -31.99 -12.26 -2.56
N PRO A 290 -33.16 -12.38 -1.89
CA PRO A 290 -33.56 -11.45 -0.82
C PRO A 290 -32.58 -11.38 0.36
N GLU A 291 -31.96 -12.50 0.74
CA GLU A 291 -30.97 -12.50 1.82
C GLU A 291 -29.71 -11.75 1.41
N ARG A 292 -29.23 -11.97 0.17
CA ARG A 292 -28.03 -11.31 -0.34
C ARG A 292 -28.26 -9.82 -0.63
N ALA A 293 -29.46 -9.43 -1.08
CA ALA A 293 -29.86 -8.03 -1.19
C ALA A 293 -29.88 -7.33 0.18
N ARG A 294 -30.30 -8.02 1.25
CA ARG A 294 -30.20 -7.50 2.62
C ARG A 294 -28.74 -7.30 3.06
N PHE A 295 -27.85 -8.25 2.74
CA PHE A 295 -26.42 -8.08 3.04
C PHE A 295 -25.82 -6.89 2.31
N TYR A 296 -26.17 -6.69 1.03
CA TYR A 296 -25.79 -5.51 0.25
C TYR A 296 -26.19 -4.22 0.98
N GLN A 297 -27.46 -4.09 1.36
CA GLN A 297 -27.99 -2.91 2.06
C GLN A 297 -27.28 -2.65 3.40
N ASN A 298 -27.03 -3.70 4.19
CA ASN A 298 -26.35 -3.56 5.47
C ASN A 298 -24.90 -3.08 5.29
N TRP A 299 -24.18 -3.60 4.30
CA TRP A 299 -22.81 -3.17 4.02
C TRP A 299 -22.71 -1.76 3.45
N ILE A 300 -23.58 -1.37 2.52
CA ILE A 300 -23.55 0.01 2.01
C ILE A 300 -23.89 1.01 3.11
N ASN A 301 -24.83 0.70 4.01
CA ASN A 301 -25.16 1.58 5.13
C ASN A 301 -24.00 1.68 6.11
N PHE A 302 -23.38 0.55 6.44
CA PHE A 302 -22.20 0.55 7.29
C PHE A 302 -21.05 1.36 6.68
N LEU A 303 -20.76 1.20 5.38
CA LEU A 303 -19.75 2.00 4.68
C LEU A 303 -20.07 3.50 4.76
N LYS A 304 -21.30 3.89 4.41
CA LYS A 304 -21.75 5.29 4.43
C LYS A 304 -21.53 5.95 5.79
N ASP A 305 -21.74 5.20 6.87
CA ASP A 305 -21.71 5.70 8.25
C ASP A 305 -20.32 5.64 8.92
N HIS A 306 -19.34 4.99 8.30
CA HIS A 306 -18.01 4.74 8.90
C HIS A 306 -16.86 5.13 7.95
N GLN A 307 -16.93 6.34 7.38
CA GLN A 307 -15.90 6.86 6.47
C GLN A 307 -14.76 7.62 7.16
N TYR A 308 -14.94 8.10 8.40
CA TYR A 308 -13.92 8.80 9.21
C TYR A 308 -13.22 9.97 8.49
N GLY A 309 -13.98 10.76 7.72
CA GLY A 309 -13.40 11.86 6.94
C GLY A 309 -12.49 11.39 5.78
N ARG A 310 -12.69 10.16 5.32
CA ARG A 310 -12.13 9.57 4.10
C ARG A 310 -13.25 9.26 3.12
N HIS A 311 -12.92 8.69 1.97
CA HIS A 311 -13.90 8.33 0.95
C HIS A 311 -14.35 6.87 1.07
N GLY A 312 -15.66 6.63 1.05
CA GLY A 312 -16.25 5.31 0.83
C GLY A 312 -16.80 5.19 -0.59
N VAL A 313 -16.43 4.15 -1.31
CA VAL A 313 -16.93 3.83 -2.66
C VAL A 313 -17.56 2.44 -2.63
N VAL A 314 -18.77 2.29 -3.16
CA VAL A 314 -19.47 1.01 -3.15
C VAL A 314 -18.96 0.13 -4.30
N GLY A 315 -18.29 -0.98 -3.97
CA GLY A 315 -17.92 -2.00 -4.95
C GLY A 315 -19.12 -2.89 -5.31
N ILE A 316 -19.58 -2.82 -6.55
CA ILE A 316 -20.74 -3.53 -7.09
C ILE A 316 -20.26 -4.73 -7.92
N GLY A 317 -20.74 -5.92 -7.57
CA GLY A 317 -20.47 -7.14 -8.35
C GLY A 317 -21.46 -7.29 -9.51
N ASN A 318 -21.31 -6.49 -10.57
CA ASN A 318 -22.24 -6.51 -11.71
C ASN A 318 -22.22 -7.85 -12.45
N TYR A 319 -21.10 -8.59 -12.43
CA TYR A 319 -21.02 -9.97 -12.92
C TYR A 319 -22.00 -10.95 -12.25
N LEU A 320 -22.55 -10.63 -11.08
CA LEU A 320 -23.56 -11.46 -10.40
C LEU A 320 -25.00 -11.03 -10.72
N ASN A 321 -25.20 -9.93 -11.46
CA ASN A 321 -26.48 -9.24 -11.53
C ASN A 321 -26.88 -8.96 -12.98
N THR A 322 -28.20 -8.92 -13.25
CA THR A 322 -28.71 -8.36 -14.51
C THR A 322 -28.46 -6.86 -14.55
N TRP A 323 -28.70 -6.22 -15.70
CA TRP A 323 -28.55 -4.78 -15.84
C TRP A 323 -29.51 -4.03 -14.89
N GLU A 324 -30.76 -4.49 -14.77
CA GLU A 324 -31.77 -3.90 -13.89
C GLU A 324 -31.39 -4.03 -12.41
N ASN A 325 -30.90 -5.21 -12.01
CA ASN A 325 -30.43 -5.44 -10.66
C ASN A 325 -29.18 -4.61 -10.32
N THR A 326 -28.29 -4.41 -11.30
CA THR A 326 -27.15 -3.51 -11.18
C THR A 326 -27.61 -2.07 -11.01
N ALA A 327 -28.60 -1.61 -11.78
CA ALA A 327 -29.18 -0.28 -11.62
C ALA A 327 -29.85 -0.08 -10.25
N GLU A 328 -30.54 -1.09 -9.73
CA GLU A 328 -31.11 -1.04 -8.38
C GLU A 328 -30.01 -0.90 -7.32
N GLN A 329 -28.90 -1.63 -7.45
CA GLN A 329 -27.76 -1.48 -6.55
C GLN A 329 -27.11 -0.09 -6.66
N VAL A 330 -26.96 0.46 -7.86
CA VAL A 330 -26.50 1.85 -8.07
C VAL A 330 -27.43 2.85 -7.39
N ARG A 331 -28.76 2.68 -7.53
CA ARG A 331 -29.77 3.52 -6.87
C ARG A 331 -29.61 3.49 -5.35
N LEU A 332 -29.57 2.29 -4.75
CA LEU A 332 -29.38 2.09 -3.32
C LEU A 332 -28.04 2.65 -2.82
N ALA A 333 -26.97 2.55 -3.61
CA ALA A 333 -25.66 3.10 -3.27
C ALA A 333 -25.70 4.63 -3.13
N ARG A 334 -26.38 5.32 -4.05
CA ARG A 334 -26.52 6.80 -4.07
C ARG A 334 -27.48 7.36 -3.03
N GLU A 335 -28.42 6.56 -2.55
CA GLU A 335 -29.33 6.95 -1.47
C GLU A 335 -28.58 7.20 -0.15
N PRO A 336 -29.09 8.09 0.72
CA PRO A 336 -28.53 8.24 2.05
C PRO A 336 -28.64 6.95 2.85
N SER A 337 -27.72 6.72 3.78
CA SER A 337 -27.97 5.82 4.91
C SER A 337 -29.12 6.37 5.77
N PRO A 338 -29.67 5.58 6.71
CA PRO A 338 -30.63 6.08 7.70
C PRO A 338 -30.11 7.28 8.52
N ARG A 339 -28.79 7.50 8.57
CA ARG A 339 -28.13 8.64 9.24
C ARG A 339 -27.89 9.84 8.30
N GLY A 340 -28.32 9.76 7.04
CA GLY A 340 -28.18 10.82 6.05
C GLY A 340 -26.86 10.82 5.27
N ASN A 341 -25.94 9.91 5.57
CA ASN A 341 -24.60 9.87 4.94
C ASN A 341 -24.64 9.23 3.56
N ARG A 342 -23.72 9.63 2.68
CA ARG A 342 -23.57 9.08 1.32
C ARG A 342 -22.15 8.59 1.08
N PRO A 343 -21.96 7.55 0.25
CA PRO A 343 -20.65 7.25 -0.28
C PRO A 343 -20.30 8.31 -1.33
N VAL A 344 -19.03 8.38 -1.73
CA VAL A 344 -18.58 9.34 -2.74
C VAL A 344 -18.70 8.78 -4.17
N GLY A 345 -19.10 7.52 -4.34
CA GLY A 345 -19.24 6.91 -5.65
C GLY A 345 -19.40 5.39 -5.66
N VAL A 346 -19.26 4.80 -6.85
CA VAL A 346 -19.39 3.37 -7.14
C VAL A 346 -18.22 2.84 -7.95
N CYS A 347 -17.91 1.55 -7.79
CA CYS A 347 -16.91 0.83 -8.58
C CYS A 347 -17.48 -0.52 -9.02
N PHE A 348 -17.40 -0.85 -10.30
CA PHE A 348 -17.98 -2.06 -10.88
C PHE A 348 -16.91 -3.16 -11.00
N PHE A 349 -17.21 -4.34 -10.46
CA PHE A 349 -16.41 -5.55 -10.67
C PHE A 349 -17.16 -6.49 -11.63
N SER A 350 -16.70 -6.70 -12.86
CA SER A 350 -15.52 -6.07 -13.48
C SER A 350 -15.87 -5.36 -14.77
N TYR A 351 -14.90 -4.60 -15.29
CA TYR A 351 -14.92 -4.09 -16.66
C TYR A 351 -15.26 -5.19 -17.67
N ALA A 352 -14.67 -6.39 -17.49
CA ALA A 352 -14.82 -7.49 -18.42
C ALA A 352 -16.17 -8.20 -18.27
N ALA A 353 -16.54 -8.58 -17.04
CA ALA A 353 -17.77 -9.29 -16.76
C ALA A 353 -18.92 -8.29 -16.49
N THR A 354 -19.68 -7.98 -17.54
CA THR A 354 -20.66 -6.89 -17.59
C THR A 354 -21.95 -7.22 -16.86
N SER A 355 -22.41 -8.47 -16.90
CA SER A 355 -23.64 -8.90 -16.23
C SER A 355 -23.62 -10.39 -15.90
N GLY A 356 -24.60 -10.86 -15.13
CA GLY A 356 -24.81 -12.28 -14.90
C GLY A 356 -26.10 -12.61 -14.17
N ARG A 357 -26.22 -13.86 -13.73
CA ARG A 357 -27.43 -14.40 -13.06
C ARG A 357 -27.11 -15.10 -11.74
N GLY A 358 -26.32 -14.44 -10.90
CA GLY A 358 -26.06 -14.86 -9.52
C GLY A 358 -24.84 -15.76 -9.30
N THR A 359 -24.14 -16.18 -10.36
CA THR A 359 -22.89 -16.95 -10.29
C THR A 359 -21.84 -16.38 -11.24
N GLU A 360 -20.56 -16.60 -10.91
CA GLU A 360 -19.43 -16.11 -11.72
C GLU A 360 -19.34 -16.83 -13.08
N ASP A 361 -19.54 -18.15 -13.10
CA ASP A 361 -19.53 -18.97 -14.31
C ASP A 361 -20.64 -18.60 -15.31
N GLY A 362 -21.70 -17.93 -14.83
CA GLY A 362 -22.83 -17.48 -15.64
C GLY A 362 -22.72 -16.02 -16.10
N SER A 363 -21.55 -15.39 -16.01
CA SER A 363 -21.36 -13.99 -16.38
C SER A 363 -21.22 -13.81 -17.89
N ASN A 364 -21.93 -12.82 -18.43
CA ASN A 364 -21.70 -12.31 -19.77
C ASN A 364 -20.55 -11.29 -19.74
N ARG A 365 -19.80 -11.20 -20.83
CA ARG A 365 -18.62 -10.34 -20.92
C ARG A 365 -18.68 -9.40 -22.10
N TYR A 366 -18.15 -8.19 -21.90
CA TYR A 366 -18.00 -7.14 -22.92
C TYR A 366 -19.28 -6.85 -23.71
N GLU A 367 -20.44 -6.94 -23.06
CA GLU A 367 -21.70 -6.55 -23.68
C GLU A 367 -21.68 -5.03 -23.93
N GLU A 368 -21.47 -4.58 -25.17
CA GLU A 368 -21.37 -3.15 -25.48
C GLU A 368 -22.59 -2.36 -24.98
N GLY A 369 -23.78 -2.99 -25.04
CA GLY A 369 -25.02 -2.42 -24.52
C GLY A 369 -25.01 -2.13 -23.02
N PHE A 370 -24.18 -2.80 -22.23
CA PHE A 370 -24.03 -2.53 -20.80
C PHE A 370 -23.35 -1.17 -20.55
N TYR A 371 -22.31 -0.82 -21.31
CA TYR A 371 -21.65 0.49 -21.15
C TYR A 371 -22.59 1.64 -21.56
N THR A 372 -23.34 1.47 -22.65
CA THR A 372 -24.42 2.41 -23.03
C THR A 372 -25.53 2.46 -21.97
N PHE A 373 -25.88 1.32 -21.37
CA PHE A 373 -26.87 1.27 -20.29
C PHE A 373 -26.40 2.05 -19.06
N LEU A 374 -25.13 1.93 -18.65
CA LEU A 374 -24.58 2.73 -17.56
C LEU A 374 -24.68 4.23 -17.84
N ARG A 375 -24.48 4.67 -19.08
CA ARG A 375 -24.71 6.07 -19.47
C ARG A 375 -26.12 6.57 -19.13
N SER A 376 -27.14 5.70 -19.18
CA SER A 376 -28.49 6.07 -18.75
C SER A 376 -28.61 6.31 -17.23
N LEU A 377 -27.76 5.68 -16.43
CA LEU A 377 -27.66 5.89 -14.97
C LEU A 377 -26.73 7.06 -14.61
N PHE A 378 -25.78 7.37 -15.50
CA PHE A 378 -24.76 8.40 -15.37
C PHE A 378 -24.79 9.31 -16.61
N PRO A 379 -25.83 10.15 -16.79
CA PRO A 379 -26.07 10.87 -18.05
C PRO A 379 -24.98 11.88 -18.40
N GLU A 380 -24.37 12.49 -17.38
CA GLU A 380 -23.36 13.53 -17.52
C GLU A 380 -22.01 13.07 -16.99
N TRP A 381 -20.93 13.51 -17.64
CA TRP A 381 -19.58 13.36 -17.11
C TRP A 381 -19.38 14.29 -15.91
N VAL A 382 -18.85 13.75 -14.81
CA VAL A 382 -18.50 14.53 -13.61
C VAL A 382 -17.04 14.24 -13.21
N PRO A 383 -16.33 15.21 -12.59
CA PRO A 383 -15.00 14.95 -12.04
C PRO A 383 -15.07 14.01 -10.83
N THR A 384 -13.95 13.36 -10.52
CA THR A 384 -13.83 12.62 -9.26
C THR A 384 -13.89 13.57 -8.06
N PRO A 385 -14.42 13.13 -6.90
CA PRO A 385 -14.53 13.96 -5.71
C PRO A 385 -13.15 14.40 -5.19
N PRO A 386 -12.97 15.68 -4.82
CA PRO A 386 -11.72 16.16 -4.25
C PRO A 386 -11.48 15.53 -2.87
N MET A 387 -10.21 15.37 -2.49
CA MET A 387 -9.81 14.95 -1.15
C MET A 387 -9.23 16.15 -0.39
N ASP A 388 -10.08 16.91 0.28
CA ASP A 388 -9.67 18.18 0.92
C ASP A 388 -8.56 17.98 1.96
N TRP A 389 -8.51 16.84 2.66
CA TRP A 389 -7.42 16.53 3.60
C TRP A 389 -6.05 16.36 2.92
N LYS A 390 -6.01 16.13 1.60
CA LYS A 390 -4.78 16.13 0.80
C LYS A 390 -4.47 17.49 0.17
N ARG A 391 -5.51 18.22 -0.27
CA ARG A 391 -5.35 19.54 -0.90
C ARG A 391 -4.98 20.62 0.11
N PHE A 392 -5.57 20.56 1.29
CA PHE A 392 -5.44 21.52 2.37
C PHE A 392 -5.14 20.79 3.70
N PRO A 393 -3.99 20.11 3.80
CA PRO A 393 -3.68 19.31 4.96
C PRO A 393 -3.50 20.19 6.20
N THR A 394 -4.18 19.82 7.29
CA THR A 394 -4.07 20.49 8.61
C THR A 394 -3.19 19.73 9.60
N THR A 395 -2.70 18.55 9.21
CA THR A 395 -1.89 17.64 10.02
C THR A 395 -0.65 17.21 9.26
N GLY A 396 0.39 16.82 9.98
CA GLY A 396 1.61 16.25 9.43
C GLY A 396 1.76 14.76 9.75
N HIS A 397 2.86 14.17 9.29
CA HIS A 397 3.17 12.77 9.50
C HIS A 397 4.60 12.59 10.01
N LEU A 398 4.85 11.48 10.69
CA LEU A 398 6.18 11.05 11.08
C LEU A 398 6.37 9.61 10.61
N MET A 399 7.51 9.31 10.01
CA MET A 399 7.93 7.94 9.76
C MET A 399 9.42 7.76 9.98
N GLY A 400 9.85 6.51 10.10
CA GLY A 400 11.25 6.21 10.25
C GLY A 400 11.51 4.72 10.35
N THR A 401 12.79 4.37 10.39
CA THR A 401 13.25 2.99 10.52
C THR A 401 14.35 2.96 11.57
N LEU A 402 14.19 2.05 12.53
CA LEU A 402 15.10 1.84 13.64
C LEU A 402 15.87 0.55 13.43
N VAL A 403 17.19 0.66 13.47
CA VAL A 403 18.12 -0.46 13.30
C VAL A 403 19.12 -0.50 14.45
N ASN A 404 19.70 -1.66 14.71
CA ASN A 404 20.82 -1.80 15.63
C ASN A 404 22.09 -1.20 15.00
N ALA A 405 22.77 -0.31 15.71
CA ALA A 405 23.98 0.35 15.21
C ALA A 405 25.19 -0.59 15.06
N ARG A 406 25.14 -1.76 15.70
CA ARG A 406 26.20 -2.77 15.63
C ARG A 406 26.21 -3.54 14.31
N ASP A 407 25.02 -3.88 13.78
CA ASP A 407 24.88 -4.84 12.68
C ASP A 407 23.73 -4.54 11.69
N LEU A 408 23.06 -3.39 11.85
CA LEU A 408 21.92 -2.96 11.03
C LEU A 408 20.73 -3.94 11.03
N THR A 409 20.64 -4.80 12.04
CA THR A 409 19.44 -5.60 12.27
C THR A 409 18.26 -4.71 12.62
N PRO A 410 17.07 -4.94 12.04
CA PRO A 410 15.86 -4.22 12.42
C PRO A 410 15.52 -4.35 13.90
N LEU A 411 15.08 -3.25 14.52
CA LEU A 411 14.58 -3.28 15.90
C LEU A 411 13.07 -3.53 15.89
N ASP A 412 12.66 -4.79 15.93
CA ASP A 412 11.25 -5.23 15.96
C ASP A 412 10.62 -4.98 17.34
N GLY A 413 9.49 -4.28 17.39
CA GLY A 413 8.77 -4.00 18.65
C GLY A 413 9.36 -2.87 19.51
N ALA A 414 10.33 -2.10 19.00
CA ALA A 414 10.82 -0.89 19.64
C ALA A 414 9.71 0.18 19.71
N THR A 415 9.68 0.96 20.79
CA THR A 415 8.71 2.03 20.97
C THR A 415 9.30 3.39 20.59
N VAL A 416 8.47 4.23 19.98
CA VAL A 416 8.75 5.65 19.74
C VAL A 416 7.65 6.45 20.42
N GLU A 417 7.97 6.98 21.60
CA GLU A 417 7.09 7.83 22.38
C GLU A 417 7.21 9.28 21.89
N LEU A 418 6.08 9.88 21.50
CA LEU A 418 5.99 11.26 21.05
C LEU A 418 5.47 12.12 22.19
N TYR A 419 6.26 13.08 22.64
CA TYR A 419 5.88 14.04 23.68
C TYR A 419 5.64 15.42 23.07
N ARG A 420 4.58 16.08 23.50
CA ARG A 420 4.25 17.47 23.14
C ARG A 420 4.04 18.24 24.43
N ASP A 421 4.73 19.38 24.57
CA ASP A 421 4.66 20.24 25.76
C ASP A 421 4.88 19.43 27.07
N GLY A 422 5.83 18.49 27.04
CA GLY A 422 6.16 17.61 28.17
C GLY A 422 5.18 16.46 28.43
N THR A 423 4.10 16.34 27.68
CA THR A 423 3.07 15.29 27.85
C THR A 423 3.17 14.24 26.76
N LEU A 424 3.07 12.95 27.13
CA LEU A 424 3.01 11.85 26.17
C LEU A 424 1.76 11.99 25.30
N TYR A 425 1.96 12.18 24.00
CA TYR A 425 0.88 12.31 23.02
C TYR A 425 0.52 10.96 22.40
N LYS A 426 1.52 10.19 21.95
CA LYS A 426 1.30 8.89 21.28
C LYS A 426 2.53 8.01 21.41
N THR A 427 2.33 6.71 21.56
CA THR A 427 3.38 5.70 21.42
C THR A 427 3.20 4.97 20.10
N LEU A 428 4.24 4.98 19.27
CA LEU A 428 4.33 4.16 18.07
C LEU A 428 5.19 2.93 18.36
N THR A 429 4.99 1.88 17.57
CA THR A 429 5.77 0.64 17.67
C THR A 429 6.32 0.29 16.31
N THR A 430 7.57 -0.13 16.25
CA THR A 430 8.19 -0.60 15.01
C THR A 430 7.66 -1.98 14.61
N ASP A 431 7.54 -2.20 13.30
CA ASP A 431 7.27 -3.51 12.72
C ASP A 431 8.54 -4.40 12.65
N GLY A 432 8.41 -5.58 12.06
CA GLY A 432 9.52 -6.54 11.93
C GLY A 432 10.69 -6.07 11.06
N THR A 433 10.53 -4.97 10.32
CA THR A 433 11.59 -4.32 9.54
C THR A 433 12.16 -3.09 10.26
N GLY A 434 11.73 -2.85 11.51
CA GLY A 434 12.16 -1.70 12.31
C GLY A 434 11.42 -0.42 11.92
N PHE A 435 10.43 -0.48 11.03
CA PHE A 435 9.72 0.67 10.52
C PHE A 435 8.61 1.12 11.48
N PHE A 436 8.49 2.42 11.72
CA PHE A 436 7.39 3.03 12.46
C PHE A 436 6.80 4.20 11.67
N ALA A 437 5.52 4.47 11.90
CA ALA A 437 4.91 5.71 11.41
C ALA A 437 3.74 6.16 12.29
N GLY A 438 3.56 7.48 12.36
CA GLY A 438 2.40 8.15 12.92
C GLY A 438 1.80 9.08 11.87
N VAL A 439 0.54 8.84 11.52
CA VAL A 439 -0.22 9.68 10.59
C VAL A 439 -1.12 10.67 11.34
N HIS A 440 -1.51 11.73 10.63
CA HIS A 440 -2.39 12.80 11.11
C HIS A 440 -2.00 13.39 12.47
N LEU A 441 -0.71 13.60 12.68
CA LEU A 441 -0.18 14.24 13.87
C LEU A 441 -0.49 15.75 13.82
N PRO A 442 -0.99 16.34 14.92
CA PRO A 442 -1.10 17.78 15.04
C PRO A 442 0.25 18.47 14.72
N PRO A 443 0.23 19.60 14.00
CA PRO A 443 1.45 20.36 13.76
C PRO A 443 2.06 20.88 15.06
N GLY A 444 3.39 20.93 15.13
CA GLY A 444 4.10 21.41 16.30
C GLY A 444 5.45 20.74 16.51
N GLN A 445 6.12 21.13 17.59
CA GLN A 445 7.35 20.50 18.05
C GLN A 445 7.03 19.29 18.92
N TYR A 446 7.79 18.22 18.71
CA TYR A 446 7.71 16.99 19.48
C TYR A 446 9.09 16.62 20.00
N ALA A 447 9.15 16.11 21.23
CA ALA A 447 10.30 15.34 21.69
C ALA A 447 10.02 13.85 21.47
N LEU A 448 11.04 13.09 21.09
CA LEU A 448 10.94 11.63 20.90
C LEU A 448 11.75 10.94 22.00
N ILE A 449 11.17 9.88 22.58
CA ILE A 449 11.91 8.91 23.39
C ILE A 449 11.77 7.55 22.71
N ILE A 450 12.90 6.95 22.37
CA ILE A 450 12.99 5.66 21.68
C ILE A 450 13.51 4.61 22.64
N ARG A 451 12.82 3.47 22.72
CA ARG A 451 13.21 2.35 23.57
C ARG A 451 13.19 1.05 22.77
N ALA A 452 14.22 0.25 22.95
CA ALA A 452 14.28 -1.11 22.44
C ALA A 452 14.80 -2.04 23.54
N GLU A 453 14.39 -3.30 23.50
CA GLU A 453 14.78 -4.31 24.48
C GLU A 453 16.31 -4.45 24.54
N GLY A 454 16.86 -4.44 25.76
CA GLY A 454 18.30 -4.58 25.98
C GLY A 454 19.16 -3.41 25.52
N MET A 455 18.57 -2.26 25.16
CA MET A 455 19.30 -1.08 24.68
C MET A 455 19.05 0.17 25.54
N PRO A 456 20.04 1.07 25.67
CA PRO A 456 19.81 2.40 26.25
C PRO A 456 18.75 3.17 25.47
N ALA A 457 17.92 3.93 26.18
CA ALA A 457 16.94 4.81 25.55
C ALA A 457 17.65 5.95 24.81
N PHE A 458 17.09 6.35 23.66
CA PHE A 458 17.55 7.52 22.91
C PHE A 458 16.49 8.62 23.00
N SER A 459 16.93 9.85 23.22
CA SER A 459 16.06 11.03 23.30
C SER A 459 16.42 12.02 22.22
N LEU A 460 15.43 12.45 21.44
CA LEU A 460 15.54 13.60 20.53
C LEU A 460 14.70 14.73 21.12
N PRO A 461 15.31 15.84 21.56
CA PRO A 461 14.59 16.88 22.31
C PRO A 461 13.60 17.68 21.45
N SER A 462 13.80 17.72 20.13
CA SER A 462 12.93 18.48 19.24
C SER A 462 12.91 17.88 17.83
N LEU A 463 11.70 17.71 17.30
CA LEU A 463 11.37 17.31 15.94
C LEU A 463 10.10 18.07 15.51
N GLN A 464 10.16 18.75 14.38
CA GLN A 464 9.04 19.52 13.86
C GLN A 464 8.11 18.63 13.01
N ILE A 465 6.81 18.71 13.29
CA ILE A 465 5.75 18.20 12.43
C ILE A 465 5.09 19.38 11.71
N THR A 466 5.04 19.30 10.39
CA THR A 466 4.52 20.34 9.49
C THR A 466 3.30 19.83 8.73
N PRO A 467 2.22 20.62 8.58
CA PRO A 467 1.05 20.19 7.82
C PRO A 467 1.40 19.73 6.40
N GLY A 468 0.86 18.59 5.99
CA GLY A 468 1.06 18.04 4.64
C GLY A 468 2.43 17.40 4.39
N ILE A 469 3.34 17.46 5.36
CA ILE A 469 4.69 16.91 5.24
C ILE A 469 4.81 15.62 6.05
N THR A 470 5.47 14.63 5.45
CA THR A 470 5.96 13.45 6.17
C THR A 470 7.37 13.72 6.65
N THR A 471 7.53 13.98 7.95
CA THR A 471 8.83 14.09 8.59
C THR A 471 9.47 12.71 8.69
N VAL A 472 10.72 12.58 8.25
CA VAL A 472 11.45 11.30 8.23
C VAL A 472 12.54 11.31 9.29
N PHE A 473 12.55 10.28 10.14
CA PHE A 473 13.56 10.08 11.18
C PHE A 473 14.04 8.64 11.23
N HIS A 474 15.08 8.33 10.45
CA HIS A 474 15.79 7.05 10.57
C HIS A 474 16.87 7.14 11.65
N HIS A 475 17.04 6.07 12.42
CA HIS A 475 18.03 6.05 13.48
C HIS A 475 18.62 4.65 13.70
N ALA A 476 19.90 4.61 14.05
CA ALA A 476 20.58 3.40 14.46
C ALA A 476 20.84 3.46 15.98
N LEU A 477 20.17 2.61 16.77
CA LEU A 477 20.23 2.62 18.24
C LEU A 477 21.34 1.72 18.77
N GLY A 478 21.86 2.04 19.95
CA GLY A 478 22.83 1.21 20.67
C GLY A 478 24.29 1.55 20.37
N ASP A 479 25.17 0.87 21.08
CA ASP A 479 26.62 1.07 20.97
C ASP A 479 27.18 0.46 19.69
N THR A 480 28.22 1.07 19.16
CA THR A 480 28.91 0.61 17.96
C THR A 480 30.36 1.04 17.97
N ASP A 481 31.23 0.22 17.40
CA ASP A 481 32.64 0.52 17.17
C ASP A 481 32.86 1.35 15.89
N ALA A 482 31.80 1.61 15.13
CA ALA A 482 31.82 2.41 13.92
C ALA A 482 31.61 3.90 14.22
N LEU A 483 32.39 4.75 13.55
CA LEU A 483 32.21 6.20 13.59
C LEU A 483 30.89 6.57 12.91
N ARG A 484 29.97 7.19 13.67
CA ARG A 484 28.71 7.71 13.14
C ARG A 484 28.98 8.98 12.35
N LEU A 485 28.76 8.93 11.04
CA LEU A 485 29.02 10.06 10.15
C LEU A 485 27.71 10.69 9.71
N ALA A 486 27.57 12.00 9.96
CA ALA A 486 26.44 12.77 9.47
C ALA A 486 26.53 13.03 7.95
N SER A 487 27.75 13.20 7.42
CA SER A 487 28.02 13.44 6.00
C SER A 487 29.08 12.51 5.46
N ILE A 488 28.92 12.10 4.20
CA ILE A 488 29.89 11.37 3.39
C ILE A 488 31.19 12.17 3.24
N ARG A 489 31.15 13.51 3.22
CA ARG A 489 32.37 14.34 3.12
C ARG A 489 33.34 14.11 4.27
N SER A 490 32.83 13.71 5.44
CA SER A 490 33.66 13.41 6.62
C SER A 490 34.58 12.20 6.41
N LEU A 491 34.32 11.35 5.41
CA LEU A 491 35.20 10.23 5.06
C LEU A 491 36.60 10.68 4.65
N GLN A 492 36.76 11.87 4.08
CA GLN A 492 38.06 12.35 3.58
C GLN A 492 39.11 12.51 4.70
N ASN A 493 38.66 12.68 5.94
CA ASN A 493 39.52 12.84 7.11
C ASN A 493 39.81 11.54 7.84
N LEU A 494 39.28 10.40 7.36
CA LEU A 494 39.42 9.11 8.02
C LEU A 494 40.58 8.29 7.43
N PRO A 495 41.31 7.54 8.27
CA PRO A 495 42.36 6.64 7.82
C PRO A 495 41.80 5.36 7.19
N GLU A 496 42.66 4.63 6.47
CA GLU A 496 42.42 3.24 6.04
C GLU A 496 41.97 2.39 7.24
N GLY A 497 40.98 1.53 7.03
CA GLY A 497 40.52 0.59 8.06
C GLY A 497 39.55 1.18 9.09
N ALA A 498 39.25 2.48 9.06
CA ALA A 498 38.26 3.08 9.95
C ALA A 498 36.86 2.49 9.69
N LYS A 499 36.15 2.08 10.75
CA LYS A 499 34.75 1.62 10.64
C LYS A 499 33.82 2.81 10.66
N VAL A 500 32.82 2.81 9.79
CA VAL A 500 31.88 3.93 9.61
C VAL A 500 30.44 3.44 9.55
N LEU A 501 29.54 4.28 10.07
CA LEU A 501 28.09 4.11 10.02
C LEU A 501 27.45 5.37 9.45
N LEU A 502 26.77 5.21 8.32
CA LEU A 502 25.97 6.23 7.66
C LEU A 502 24.50 5.79 7.71
N VAL A 503 23.59 6.70 8.06
CA VAL A 503 22.15 6.41 8.13
C VAL A 503 21.39 7.41 7.27
N GLY A 504 20.39 6.94 6.52
CA GLY A 504 19.53 7.78 5.69
C GLY A 504 20.20 8.32 4.43
N LYS A 505 21.16 7.57 3.85
CA LYS A 505 21.79 7.96 2.57
C LYS A 505 20.95 7.49 1.39
N GLU A 506 21.05 8.18 0.27
CA GLU A 506 20.33 7.82 -0.96
C GLU A 506 21.14 6.85 -1.81
N ILE A 507 20.49 5.88 -2.44
CA ILE A 507 21.06 5.17 -3.59
C ILE A 507 21.08 6.13 -4.79
N ALA A 508 22.28 6.41 -5.34
CA ALA A 508 22.46 7.43 -6.38
C ALA A 508 22.00 6.95 -7.77
N GLU A 509 22.07 5.64 -8.03
CA GLU A 509 21.73 5.03 -9.31
C GLU A 509 21.16 3.62 -9.12
N THR A 510 20.25 3.22 -10.02
CA THR A 510 19.68 1.88 -9.98
C THR A 510 20.73 0.87 -10.41
N VAL A 511 20.95 -0.16 -9.58
CA VAL A 511 21.87 -1.27 -9.86
C VAL A 511 21.15 -2.60 -9.68
N ASP A 512 21.47 -3.56 -10.55
CA ASP A 512 20.97 -4.92 -10.41
C ASP A 512 21.75 -5.69 -9.33
N GLU A 513 21.28 -6.90 -9.05
CA GLU A 513 21.89 -7.78 -8.06
C GLU A 513 23.25 -8.38 -8.46
N ARG A 514 23.66 -8.21 -9.72
CA ARG A 514 24.95 -8.70 -10.25
C ARG A 514 26.04 -7.64 -10.08
N ALA A 515 25.67 -6.40 -9.76
CA ALA A 515 26.61 -5.33 -9.46
C ALA A 515 27.50 -5.69 -8.26
N THR A 516 28.77 -5.30 -8.32
CA THR A 516 29.77 -5.53 -7.25
C THR A 516 29.89 -4.36 -6.28
N SER A 517 29.38 -3.19 -6.67
CA SER A 517 29.33 -1.97 -5.88
C SER A 517 28.05 -1.19 -6.17
N LEU A 518 27.76 -0.22 -5.31
CA LEU A 518 26.73 0.78 -5.53
C LEU A 518 27.21 2.15 -5.03
N ARG A 519 26.62 3.22 -5.55
CA ARG A 519 26.90 4.58 -5.08
C ARG A 519 25.81 5.05 -4.14
N ILE A 520 26.22 5.59 -3.01
CA ILE A 520 25.33 6.33 -2.12
C ILE A 520 25.63 7.82 -2.12
N ARG A 521 24.62 8.63 -1.85
CA ARG A 521 24.66 10.09 -1.89
C ARG A 521 24.12 10.71 -0.59
N ASP A 522 24.75 11.80 -0.17
CA ASP A 522 24.20 12.72 0.83
C ASP A 522 23.12 13.58 0.18
N LEU A 523 21.94 13.62 0.81
CA LEU A 523 20.88 14.54 0.41
C LEU A 523 21.31 16.00 0.52
N LEU A 524 22.01 16.32 1.60
CA LEU A 524 22.54 17.65 1.85
C LEU A 524 23.96 17.74 1.27
N GLY A 525 24.10 18.50 0.18
CA GLY A 525 25.41 18.81 -0.42
C GLY A 525 25.94 17.80 -1.45
N GLY A 526 25.16 16.76 -1.77
CA GLY A 526 25.34 15.92 -2.97
C GLY A 526 26.60 15.08 -3.04
N ALA A 527 27.34 14.93 -1.93
CA ALA A 527 28.56 14.12 -1.91
C ALA A 527 28.21 12.63 -2.10
N GLU A 528 29.02 11.93 -2.88
CA GLU A 528 28.85 10.50 -3.16
C GLU A 528 30.03 9.68 -2.68
N VAL A 529 29.76 8.42 -2.36
CA VAL A 529 30.79 7.41 -2.11
C VAL A 529 30.38 6.08 -2.70
N GLU A 530 31.35 5.37 -3.25
CA GLU A 530 31.18 4.00 -3.72
C GLU A 530 31.27 3.02 -2.55
N VAL A 531 30.32 2.10 -2.51
CA VAL A 531 30.12 1.12 -1.44
C VAL A 531 30.19 -0.29 -2.03
N PHE A 532 31.04 -1.13 -1.45
CA PHE A 532 31.23 -2.54 -1.82
C PHE A 532 30.59 -3.41 -0.73
N PRO A 533 29.35 -3.89 -0.94
CA PRO A 533 28.66 -4.72 0.03
C PRO A 533 29.27 -6.12 0.18
N GLN A 534 29.11 -6.73 1.34
CA GLN A 534 29.48 -8.14 1.56
C GLN A 534 28.61 -9.10 0.73
N LYS A 535 27.35 -8.72 0.50
CA LYS A 535 26.38 -9.47 -0.31
C LYS A 535 25.39 -8.50 -0.94
N MET A 536 25.19 -8.59 -2.25
CA MET A 536 24.09 -7.92 -2.92
C MET A 536 22.82 -8.76 -2.73
N GLN A 537 21.96 -8.35 -1.79
CA GLN A 537 20.75 -9.13 -1.46
C GLN A 537 19.59 -8.87 -2.42
N PHE A 538 19.57 -7.69 -3.05
CA PHE A 538 18.51 -7.24 -3.92
C PHE A 538 19.08 -6.32 -5.02
N PRO A 539 18.37 -6.12 -6.14
CA PRO A 539 18.54 -4.89 -6.91
C PRO A 539 18.29 -3.68 -6.00
N TRP A 540 19.04 -2.59 -6.19
CA TRP A 540 18.85 -1.33 -5.47
C TRP A 540 18.36 -0.26 -6.44
N LEU A 541 17.33 0.48 -6.05
CA LEU A 541 16.69 1.46 -6.91
C LEU A 541 17.17 2.86 -6.52
N LYS A 542 17.42 3.70 -7.53
CA LYS A 542 17.73 5.11 -7.33
C LYS A 542 16.67 5.76 -6.43
N GLY A 543 17.12 6.55 -5.45
CA GLY A 543 16.24 7.26 -4.51
C GLY A 543 15.89 6.46 -3.24
N GLU A 544 16.22 5.17 -3.16
CA GLU A 544 16.03 4.40 -1.93
C GLU A 544 16.92 4.93 -0.80
N ARG A 545 16.39 4.91 0.42
CA ARG A 545 17.12 5.26 1.64
C ARG A 545 17.78 4.03 2.22
N VAL A 546 19.03 4.19 2.64
CA VAL A 546 19.83 3.12 3.23
C VAL A 546 20.58 3.54 4.47
N ALA A 547 20.80 2.57 5.37
CA ALA A 547 21.88 2.60 6.34
C ALA A 547 23.04 1.75 5.81
N VAL A 548 24.25 2.25 5.96
CA VAL A 548 25.49 1.59 5.53
C VAL A 548 26.46 1.53 6.69
N ARG A 549 26.92 0.33 7.01
CA ARG A 549 28.01 0.09 7.97
C ARG A 549 29.13 -0.64 7.26
N GLY A 550 30.35 -0.13 7.31
CA GLY A 550 31.47 -0.75 6.63
C GLY A 550 32.81 -0.17 7.04
N THR A 551 33.84 -0.46 6.25
CA THR A 551 35.22 -0.05 6.51
C THR A 551 35.71 0.89 5.42
N VAL A 552 36.41 1.96 5.80
CA VAL A 552 37.04 2.89 4.85
C VAL A 552 38.20 2.20 4.15
N ARG A 553 38.18 2.25 2.81
CA ARG A 553 39.31 1.95 1.93
C ARG A 553 39.77 3.23 1.25
N VAL A 554 41.07 3.50 1.26
CA VAL A 554 41.76 4.64 0.67
C VAL A 554 42.51 4.13 -0.56
N LEU A 555 42.10 4.62 -1.74
CA LEU A 555 42.78 4.30 -2.99
C LEU A 555 44.11 5.07 -3.11
N PRO A 556 45.04 4.65 -4.00
CA PRO A 556 46.27 5.39 -4.29
C PRO A 556 46.03 6.85 -4.71
N SER A 557 44.87 7.14 -5.30
CA SER A 557 44.45 8.51 -5.66
C SER A 557 44.05 9.38 -4.46
N GLY A 558 44.01 8.83 -3.25
CA GLY A 558 43.44 9.46 -2.06
C GLY A 558 41.91 9.40 -2.00
N THR A 559 41.23 8.81 -2.99
CA THR A 559 39.76 8.64 -2.95
C THR A 559 39.37 7.60 -1.90
N ARG A 560 38.33 7.90 -1.11
CA ARG A 560 37.79 6.97 -0.10
C ARG A 560 36.58 6.22 -0.64
N GLN A 561 36.50 4.94 -0.32
CA GLN A 561 35.37 4.05 -0.58
C GLN A 561 34.98 3.33 0.71
N ILE A 562 33.80 2.73 0.75
CA ILE A 562 33.37 1.88 1.86
C ILE A 562 33.36 0.43 1.39
N VAL A 563 34.09 -0.45 2.06
CA VAL A 563 34.18 -1.88 1.74
C VAL A 563 33.67 -2.74 2.88
N ASN A 564 33.44 -4.03 2.60
CA ASN A 564 32.87 -4.99 3.55
C ASN A 564 31.56 -4.47 4.15
N ALA A 565 30.75 -3.80 3.32
CA ALA A 565 29.60 -3.07 3.80
C ALA A 565 28.39 -3.98 4.06
N GLN A 566 27.73 -3.74 5.17
CA GLN A 566 26.35 -4.12 5.41
C GLN A 566 25.46 -2.95 4.99
N ILE A 567 24.39 -3.25 4.26
CA ILE A 567 23.46 -2.26 3.75
C ILE A 567 22.04 -2.69 4.15
N ARG A 568 21.27 -1.76 4.70
CA ARG A 568 19.88 -1.96 5.09
C ARG A 568 18.99 -0.94 4.40
N TRP A 569 17.96 -1.41 3.72
CA TRP A 569 16.90 -0.56 3.19
C TRP A 569 16.11 0.07 4.34
N LEU A 570 15.87 1.38 4.25
CA LEU A 570 15.15 2.15 5.26
C LEU A 570 13.81 2.68 4.73
N GLY A 571 13.59 2.66 3.42
CA GLY A 571 12.42 3.23 2.77
C GLY A 571 12.77 4.00 1.50
N VAL A 572 11.86 4.88 1.11
CA VAL A 572 12.02 5.90 0.08
C VAL A 572 11.84 7.30 0.68
N GLN A 573 12.53 8.28 0.09
CA GLN A 573 12.54 9.71 0.46
C GLN A 573 13.29 10.12 1.72
#